data_AF-A0A5N9G9X1-F1
#
_entry.id   AF-A0A5N9G9X1-F1
#
_cell.length_a   1.000
_cell.length_b   1.000
_cell.length_c   1.000
_cell.angle_alpha   90.00
_cell.angle_beta   90.00
_cell.angle_gamma   90.00
#
_symmetry.space_group_name_H-M   'P 1'
#
loop_
_entity.id
_entity.type
_entity.pdbx_description
1 polymer ?
#
loop_
_entity_poly.entity_id
_entity_poly.type
_entity_poly.pdbx_seq_one_letter_code
_entity_poly.pdbx_strand_id
1 'polypeptide(L)'
;MKIAEYYSHLNGLEYLLVHKKNLWDEIRQVVEDVDAEACRTKVSREKTMRGKLLYAPIEMNREFRNRFDDANWQSSRTSYWVTQDAQLIRKTMQMSPRDQKAEIETAGLRAIYSYNQTDFVKERIAVEVQFGKYFSVAFDLFVKHLAFFVGDVIDLGVEIVPMKELQEEMSSGVPYYEGELY
;
A
#
# COMPACT_ATOMS: atom_id res chain seq x y z
N MET A 1 -8.58 16.31 -2.65
CA MET A 1 -7.65 16.21 -3.80
C MET A 1 -8.46 15.81 -5.03
N LYS A 2 -7.83 15.35 -6.13
CA LYS A 2 -8.54 14.74 -7.27
C LYS A 2 -7.80 13.51 -7.74
N ILE A 3 -8.52 12.52 -8.26
CA ILE A 3 -7.93 11.42 -9.01
C ILE A 3 -7.68 11.91 -10.43
N ALA A 4 -6.41 11.97 -10.82
CA ALA A 4 -6.01 12.38 -12.17
C ALA A 4 -6.02 11.19 -13.14
N GLU A 5 -5.46 10.06 -12.71
CA GLU A 5 -5.29 8.85 -13.51
C GLU A 5 -5.55 7.59 -12.66
N TYR A 6 -5.84 6.47 -13.32
CA TYR A 6 -5.86 5.16 -12.70
C TYR A 6 -5.45 4.09 -13.72
N TYR A 7 -4.83 3.02 -13.23
CA TYR A 7 -4.45 1.86 -14.03
C TYR A 7 -5.05 0.60 -13.42
N SER A 8 -5.79 -0.17 -14.23
CA SER A 8 -6.42 -1.42 -13.78
C SER A 8 -5.53 -2.61 -14.11
N HIS A 9 -4.65 -2.98 -13.19
CA HIS A 9 -3.87 -4.20 -13.31
C HIS A 9 -4.77 -5.43 -13.10
N LEU A 10 -4.71 -6.40 -14.03
CA LEU A 10 -5.51 -7.64 -13.98
C LEU A 10 -7.02 -7.41 -13.78
N ASN A 11 -7.56 -6.31 -14.33
CA ASN A 11 -8.96 -5.90 -14.20
C ASN A 11 -9.40 -5.66 -12.73
N GLY A 12 -8.50 -5.19 -11.87
CA GLY A 12 -8.79 -4.93 -10.46
C GLY A 12 -9.85 -3.85 -10.23
N LEU A 13 -9.87 -2.79 -11.05
CA LEU A 13 -10.92 -1.78 -10.95
C LEU A 13 -12.28 -2.36 -11.35
N GLU A 14 -12.34 -3.15 -12.40
CA GLU A 14 -13.56 -3.82 -12.84
C GLU A 14 -14.08 -4.76 -11.76
N TYR A 15 -13.19 -5.50 -11.08
CA TYR A 15 -13.55 -6.29 -9.91
C TYR A 15 -14.22 -5.44 -8.83
N LEU A 16 -13.65 -4.27 -8.49
CA LEU A 16 -14.29 -3.33 -7.55
C LEU A 16 -15.65 -2.88 -8.05
N LEU A 17 -15.76 -2.43 -9.30
CA LEU A 17 -17.01 -1.90 -9.84
C LEU A 17 -18.13 -2.94 -9.87
N VAL A 18 -17.81 -4.22 -10.09
CA VAL A 18 -18.80 -5.31 -10.15
C VAL A 18 -19.14 -5.83 -8.76
N HIS A 19 -18.15 -6.08 -7.90
CA HIS A 19 -18.35 -6.81 -6.65
C HIS A 19 -18.38 -5.92 -5.41
N LYS A 20 -17.77 -4.73 -5.48
CA LYS A 20 -17.45 -3.87 -4.33
C LYS A 20 -17.59 -2.38 -4.67
N LYS A 21 -18.60 -2.00 -5.48
CA LYS A 21 -18.74 -0.63 -6.00
C LYS A 21 -18.72 0.43 -4.90
N ASN A 22 -19.35 0.14 -3.76
CA ASN A 22 -19.39 1.03 -2.62
C ASN A 22 -17.99 1.36 -2.08
N LEU A 23 -17.05 0.39 -2.08
CA LEU A 23 -15.68 0.62 -1.64
C LEU A 23 -14.91 1.48 -2.65
N TRP A 24 -15.17 1.33 -3.94
CA TRP A 24 -14.60 2.25 -4.94
C TRP A 24 -15.09 3.68 -4.75
N ASP A 25 -16.40 3.86 -4.58
CA ASP A 25 -16.99 5.18 -4.33
C ASP A 25 -16.42 5.78 -3.03
N GLU A 26 -16.20 4.97 -1.99
CA GLU A 26 -15.60 5.40 -0.72
C GLU A 26 -14.12 5.80 -0.85
N ILE A 27 -13.29 5.01 -1.55
CA ILE A 27 -11.88 5.34 -1.83
C ILE A 27 -11.81 6.67 -2.58
N ARG A 28 -12.67 6.86 -3.58
CA ARG A 28 -12.75 8.12 -4.33
C ARG A 28 -13.11 9.29 -3.41
N GLN A 29 -14.12 9.12 -2.56
CA GLN A 29 -14.54 10.17 -1.63
C GLN A 29 -13.40 10.55 -0.68
N VAL A 30 -12.66 9.56 -0.15
CA VAL A 30 -11.48 9.82 0.68
C VAL A 30 -10.46 10.69 -0.05
N VAL A 31 -10.13 10.37 -1.31
CA VAL A 31 -9.19 11.19 -2.10
C VAL A 31 -9.74 12.59 -2.35
N GLU A 32 -11.03 12.72 -2.68
CA GLU A 32 -11.68 14.01 -2.93
C GLU A 32 -11.66 14.90 -1.66
N ASP A 33 -11.89 14.30 -0.49
CA ASP A 33 -12.01 14.97 0.81
C ASP A 33 -10.71 15.47 1.42
N VAL A 34 -9.55 14.95 0.99
CA VAL A 34 -8.24 15.41 1.48
C VAL A 34 -7.97 16.85 1.03
N ASP A 35 -7.82 17.78 1.97
CA ASP A 35 -7.38 19.15 1.69
C ASP A 35 -5.85 19.20 1.57
N ALA A 36 -5.36 19.17 0.33
CA ALA A 36 -3.92 19.23 0.06
C ALA A 36 -3.31 20.58 0.43
N GLU A 37 -4.03 21.70 0.29
CA GLU A 37 -3.48 23.03 0.59
C GLU A 37 -3.21 23.18 2.08
N ALA A 38 -4.06 22.61 2.94
CA ALA A 38 -3.79 22.50 4.37
C ALA A 38 -2.50 21.70 4.70
N CYS A 39 -2.06 20.83 3.78
CA CYS A 39 -0.82 20.05 3.91
C CYS A 39 0.42 20.77 3.35
N ARG A 40 0.28 21.98 2.78
CA ARG A 40 1.39 22.75 2.19
C ARG A 40 2.18 23.53 3.24
N THR A 41 2.79 22.80 4.17
CA THR A 41 3.39 23.38 5.39
C THR A 41 4.92 23.28 5.42
N LYS A 42 5.54 22.57 4.48
CA LYS A 42 6.95 22.23 4.54
C LYS A 42 7.83 23.29 3.88
N VAL A 43 8.66 23.97 4.67
CA VAL A 43 9.72 24.84 4.12
C VAL A 43 10.94 24.00 3.72
N SER A 44 11.28 23.99 2.43
CA SER A 44 12.36 23.16 1.90
C SER A 44 13.75 23.63 2.33
N ARG A 45 14.60 22.66 2.65
CA ARG A 45 16.03 22.85 2.94
C ARG A 45 16.94 22.31 1.82
N GLU A 46 16.34 21.78 0.75
CA GLU A 46 17.07 21.17 -0.37
C GLU A 46 17.74 22.25 -1.22
N LYS A 47 18.98 21.99 -1.69
CA LYS A 47 19.79 22.99 -2.40
C LYS A 47 19.06 23.60 -3.60
N THR A 48 18.29 22.81 -4.33
CA THR A 48 17.55 23.19 -5.55
C THR A 48 16.23 23.93 -5.27
N MET A 49 15.73 23.88 -4.03
CA MET A 49 14.37 24.33 -3.68
C MET A 49 14.31 25.14 -2.39
N ARG A 50 15.46 25.57 -1.88
CA ARG A 50 15.60 26.14 -0.53
C ARG A 50 14.64 27.31 -0.31
N GLY A 51 13.86 27.24 0.77
CA GLY A 51 12.90 28.27 1.15
C GLY A 51 11.52 28.16 0.49
N LYS A 52 11.33 27.28 -0.52
CA LYS A 52 9.99 27.02 -1.08
C LYS A 52 9.09 26.35 -0.05
N LEU A 53 7.80 26.70 -0.09
CA LEU A 53 6.75 26.05 0.68
C LEU A 53 6.14 24.91 -0.15
N LEU A 54 6.33 23.69 0.34
CA LEU A 54 6.01 22.43 -0.34
C LEU A 54 4.93 21.66 0.42
N TYR A 55 4.28 20.73 -0.27
CA TYR A 55 3.41 19.75 0.36
C TYR A 55 4.22 18.81 1.25
N ALA A 56 3.74 18.62 2.47
CA ALA A 56 4.40 17.82 3.49
C ALA A 56 3.88 16.37 3.44
N PRO A 57 4.70 15.38 3.04
CA PRO A 57 4.26 13.98 2.96
C PRO A 57 3.67 13.43 4.27
N ILE A 58 4.24 13.83 5.40
CA ILE A 58 3.79 13.39 6.73
C ILE A 58 2.37 13.90 7.02
N GLU A 59 2.07 15.14 6.64
CA GLU A 59 0.75 15.74 6.85
C GLU A 59 -0.27 15.11 5.88
N MET A 60 0.12 14.86 4.63
CA MET A 60 -0.72 14.16 3.65
C MET A 60 -1.06 12.74 4.10
N ASN A 61 -0.06 11.95 4.51
CA ASN A 61 -0.28 10.60 5.03
C ASN A 61 -1.21 10.62 6.26
N ARG A 62 -1.07 11.63 7.14
CA ARG A 62 -1.94 11.78 8.32
C ARG A 62 -3.37 12.11 7.92
N GLU A 63 -3.58 13.01 6.96
CA GLU A 63 -4.93 13.35 6.49
C GLU A 63 -5.61 12.15 5.84
N PHE A 64 -4.92 11.42 4.97
CA PHE A 64 -5.45 10.17 4.41
C PHE A 64 -5.79 9.14 5.49
N ARG A 65 -4.92 8.97 6.49
CA ARG A 65 -5.20 8.08 7.62
C ARG A 65 -6.48 8.46 8.36
N ASN A 66 -6.63 9.73 8.73
CA ASN A 66 -7.84 10.19 9.42
C ASN A 66 -9.11 9.89 8.61
N ARG A 67 -9.08 10.14 7.29
CA ARG A 67 -10.23 9.90 6.41
C ARG A 67 -10.55 8.41 6.24
N PHE A 68 -9.54 7.57 6.09
CA PHE A 68 -9.73 6.12 6.02
C PHE A 68 -10.21 5.55 7.36
N ASP A 69 -9.69 6.04 8.49
CA ASP A 69 -10.14 5.67 9.83
C ASP A 69 -11.62 6.06 10.04
N ASP A 70 -12.03 7.27 9.64
CA ASP A 70 -13.42 7.73 9.68
C ASP A 70 -14.35 6.88 8.80
N ALA A 71 -13.81 6.37 7.68
CA ALA A 71 -14.48 5.41 6.79
C ALA A 71 -14.41 3.95 7.29
N ASN A 72 -13.90 3.70 8.51
CA ASN A 72 -13.76 2.38 9.13
C ASN A 72 -12.87 1.39 8.37
N TRP A 73 -11.83 1.88 7.69
CA TRP A 73 -10.73 1.03 7.25
C TRP A 73 -9.81 0.75 8.42
N GLN A 74 -9.22 -0.44 8.47
CA GLN A 74 -8.44 -0.86 9.63
C GLN A 74 -7.10 -1.44 9.22
N SER A 75 -6.09 -1.23 10.06
CA SER A 75 -4.81 -1.90 9.87
C SER A 75 -4.98 -3.41 9.98
N SER A 76 -4.31 -4.15 9.10
CA SER A 76 -4.33 -5.61 9.10
C SER A 76 -2.93 -6.17 9.03
N ARG A 77 -2.74 -7.38 9.57
CA ARG A 77 -1.47 -8.09 9.63
C ARG A 77 -1.65 -9.52 9.17
N THR A 78 -0.84 -9.93 8.20
CA THR A 78 -0.71 -11.34 7.80
C THR A 78 0.63 -11.87 8.28
N SER A 79 0.64 -13.03 8.92
CA SER A 79 1.85 -13.65 9.46
C SER A 79 2.15 -14.95 8.74
N TYR A 80 3.42 -15.30 8.60
CA TYR A 80 3.85 -16.47 7.85
C TYR A 80 5.22 -16.95 8.33
N TRP A 81 5.60 -18.15 7.91
CA TRP A 81 6.90 -18.74 8.24
C TRP A 81 7.74 -18.93 6.98
N VAL A 82 8.97 -18.44 7.01
CA VAL A 82 9.93 -18.57 5.92
C VAL A 82 11.04 -19.56 6.28
N THR A 83 11.71 -20.08 5.27
CA THR A 83 12.85 -20.97 5.41
C THR A 83 13.78 -20.81 4.21
N GLN A 84 14.94 -21.48 4.21
CA GLN A 84 15.92 -21.39 3.14
C GLN A 84 15.61 -22.29 1.92
N ASP A 85 14.72 -23.28 2.07
CA ASP A 85 14.39 -24.23 1.02
C ASP A 85 13.27 -23.72 0.10
N ALA A 86 13.58 -23.53 -1.18
CA ALA A 86 12.65 -22.96 -2.15
C ALA A 86 11.49 -23.88 -2.55
N GLN A 87 11.67 -25.21 -2.50
CA GLN A 87 10.57 -26.14 -2.79
C GLN A 87 9.55 -26.14 -1.65
N LEU A 88 10.06 -26.13 -0.43
CA LEU A 88 9.26 -26.07 0.78
C LEU A 88 8.51 -24.74 0.89
N ILE A 89 9.15 -23.60 0.55
CA ILE A 89 8.45 -22.31 0.45
C ILE A 89 7.25 -22.40 -0.51
N ARG A 90 7.43 -22.95 -1.71
CA ARG A 90 6.32 -23.11 -2.66
C ARG A 90 5.20 -24.01 -2.13
N LYS A 91 5.57 -25.08 -1.40
CA LYS A 91 4.61 -26.00 -0.77
C LYS A 91 3.80 -25.32 0.33
N THR A 92 4.44 -24.51 1.16
CA THR A 92 3.81 -23.93 2.36
C THR A 92 3.13 -22.59 2.11
N MET A 93 3.39 -21.94 0.97
CA MET A 93 2.95 -20.57 0.66
C MET A 93 1.46 -20.30 0.91
N GLN A 94 0.57 -21.25 0.58
CA GLN A 94 -0.89 -21.12 0.75
C GLN A 94 -1.43 -21.79 2.02
N MET A 95 -0.55 -22.36 2.85
CA MET A 95 -0.94 -23.00 4.11
C MET A 95 -1.18 -21.97 5.21
N SER A 96 -1.94 -22.36 6.24
CA SER A 96 -2.09 -21.54 7.45
C SER A 96 -0.73 -21.34 8.13
N PRO A 97 -0.52 -20.25 8.91
CA PRO A 97 0.77 -20.02 9.59
C PRO A 97 1.17 -21.17 10.53
N ARG A 98 0.18 -21.85 11.12
CA ARG A 98 0.42 -23.03 11.94
C ARG A 98 0.99 -24.19 11.13
N ASP A 99 0.39 -24.47 9.96
CA ASP A 99 0.76 -25.59 9.11
C ASP A 99 2.07 -25.33 8.37
N GLN A 100 2.32 -24.07 7.96
CA GLN A 100 3.61 -23.63 7.42
C GLN A 100 4.75 -24.00 8.38
N LYS A 101 4.62 -23.62 9.65
CA LYS A 101 5.62 -23.90 10.68
C LYS A 101 5.82 -25.41 10.84
N ALA A 102 4.73 -26.17 10.99
CA ALA A 102 4.78 -27.60 11.22
C ALA A 102 5.44 -28.35 10.05
N GLU A 103 5.11 -27.99 8.81
CA GLU A 103 5.69 -28.57 7.60
C GLU A 103 7.20 -28.27 7.51
N ILE A 104 7.60 -27.04 7.83
CA ILE A 104 9.02 -26.66 7.82
C ILE A 104 9.83 -27.42 8.88
N GLU A 105 9.30 -27.51 10.10
CA GLU A 105 9.95 -28.21 11.20
C GLU A 105 9.99 -29.73 10.97
N THR A 106 8.95 -30.31 10.34
CA THR A 106 8.91 -31.73 9.96
C THR A 106 9.96 -32.08 8.91
N ALA A 107 10.29 -31.14 8.02
CA ALA A 107 11.38 -31.28 7.06
C ALA A 107 12.78 -31.14 7.69
N GLY A 108 12.87 -30.94 9.02
CA GLY A 108 14.13 -30.76 9.74
C GLY A 108 14.80 -29.40 9.50
N LEU A 109 14.04 -28.42 9.00
CA LEU A 109 14.53 -27.07 8.71
C LEU A 109 14.04 -26.06 9.75
N ARG A 110 14.77 -24.95 9.89
CA ARG A 110 14.39 -23.86 10.78
C ARG A 110 13.24 -23.06 10.15
N ALA A 111 12.12 -22.97 10.87
CA ALA A 111 11.04 -22.04 10.56
C ALA A 111 11.37 -20.65 11.17
N ILE A 112 11.33 -19.60 10.35
CA ILE A 112 11.56 -18.22 10.76
C ILE A 112 10.26 -17.44 10.66
N TYR A 113 9.77 -16.93 11.79
CA TYR A 113 8.56 -16.14 11.82
C TYR A 113 8.76 -14.79 11.11
N SER A 114 7.81 -14.41 10.27
CA SER A 114 7.73 -13.09 9.63
C SER A 114 6.28 -12.64 9.50
N TYR A 115 6.08 -11.40 9.10
CA TYR A 115 4.76 -10.83 8.85
C TYR A 115 4.84 -9.62 7.93
N ASN A 116 3.73 -9.32 7.27
CA ASN A 116 3.48 -8.03 6.62
C ASN A 116 2.28 -7.37 7.28
N GLN A 117 2.30 -6.04 7.33
CA GLN A 117 1.23 -5.22 7.87
C GLN A 117 0.89 -4.14 6.84
N THR A 118 -0.39 -3.87 6.65
CA THR A 118 -0.93 -2.83 5.78
C THR A 118 -1.81 -1.90 6.62
N ASP A 119 -1.88 -0.63 6.22
CA ASP A 119 -2.52 0.41 7.00
C ASP A 119 -4.06 0.36 6.88
N PHE A 120 -4.59 0.05 5.68
CA PHE A 120 -6.03 0.16 5.42
C PHE A 120 -6.56 -1.09 4.74
N VAL A 121 -7.31 -1.91 5.46
CA VAL A 121 -8.06 -3.06 4.93
C VAL A 121 -9.52 -2.95 5.31
N LYS A 122 -10.39 -3.20 4.32
CA LYS A 122 -11.83 -3.30 4.50
C LYS A 122 -12.40 -4.29 3.49
N GLU A 123 -13.20 -5.24 3.97
CA GLU A 123 -13.91 -6.21 3.13
C GLU A 123 -13.05 -6.87 2.03
N ARG A 124 -11.83 -7.31 2.40
CA ARG A 124 -10.85 -7.95 1.51
C ARG A 124 -10.25 -7.05 0.43
N ILE A 125 -10.34 -5.73 0.58
CA ILE A 125 -9.58 -4.75 -0.22
C ILE A 125 -8.51 -4.15 0.69
N ALA A 126 -7.27 -4.07 0.22
CA ALA A 126 -6.20 -3.30 0.86
C ALA A 126 -5.94 -2.01 0.10
N VAL A 127 -5.73 -0.91 0.82
CA VAL A 127 -5.27 0.36 0.27
C VAL A 127 -3.94 0.74 0.92
N GLU A 128 -2.98 1.14 0.11
CA GLU A 128 -1.73 1.76 0.55
C GLU A 128 -1.67 3.20 0.00
N VAL A 129 -1.20 4.14 0.83
CA VAL A 129 -1.02 5.53 0.46
C VAL A 129 0.46 5.86 0.57
N GLN A 130 1.10 6.18 -0.56
CA GLN A 130 2.55 6.29 -0.61
C GLN A 130 3.02 7.69 -1.05
N PHE A 131 3.22 8.56 -0.05
CA PHE A 131 3.95 9.82 -0.21
C PHE A 131 5.39 9.76 0.37
N GLY A 132 5.85 8.57 0.75
CA GLY A 132 7.15 8.34 1.39
C GLY A 132 8.33 8.28 0.42
N LYS A 133 9.12 7.21 0.46
CA LYS A 133 10.28 7.03 -0.43
C LYS A 133 9.91 6.10 -1.58
N TYR A 134 10.43 6.38 -2.78
CA TYR A 134 10.10 5.63 -3.99
C TYR A 134 10.26 4.11 -3.85
N PHE A 135 11.30 3.63 -3.16
CA PHE A 135 11.55 2.20 -2.99
C PHE A 135 10.46 1.46 -2.20
N SER A 136 9.60 2.20 -1.48
CA SER A 136 8.52 1.61 -0.71
C SER A 136 7.38 1.09 -1.60
N VAL A 137 7.11 1.71 -2.76
CA VAL A 137 6.03 1.28 -3.66
C VAL A 137 6.29 -0.14 -4.18
N ALA A 138 7.52 -0.43 -4.63
CA ALA A 138 7.88 -1.78 -5.07
C ALA A 138 7.68 -2.82 -3.95
N PHE A 139 7.94 -2.44 -2.69
CA PHE A 139 7.68 -3.32 -1.55
C PHE A 139 6.18 -3.48 -1.29
N ASP A 140 5.40 -2.40 -1.40
CA ASP A 140 3.95 -2.43 -1.25
C ASP A 140 3.31 -3.36 -2.30
N LEU A 141 3.65 -3.20 -3.58
CA LEU A 141 3.14 -3.99 -4.70
C LEU A 141 3.58 -5.47 -4.65
N PHE A 142 4.89 -5.74 -4.57
CA PHE A 142 5.43 -7.09 -4.76
C PHE A 142 5.60 -7.90 -3.48
N VAL A 143 5.51 -7.26 -2.30
CA VAL A 143 5.66 -7.95 -1.02
C VAL A 143 4.39 -7.87 -0.19
N LYS A 144 3.85 -6.68 0.10
CA LYS A 144 2.68 -6.56 0.98
C LYS A 144 1.42 -7.04 0.29
N HIS A 145 1.00 -6.42 -0.80
CA HIS A 145 -0.22 -6.84 -1.51
C HIS A 145 -0.18 -8.32 -1.89
N LEU A 146 0.96 -8.80 -2.39
CA LEU A 146 1.13 -10.22 -2.71
C LEU A 146 1.00 -11.12 -1.48
N ALA A 147 1.61 -10.78 -0.34
CA ALA A 147 1.49 -11.59 0.88
C ALA A 147 0.07 -11.63 1.43
N PHE A 148 -0.67 -10.51 1.36
CA PHE A 148 -2.07 -10.46 1.77
C PHE A 148 -2.97 -11.24 0.81
N PHE A 149 -2.70 -11.19 -0.50
CA PHE A 149 -3.46 -11.93 -1.50
C PHE A 149 -3.21 -13.45 -1.38
N VAL A 150 -1.94 -13.85 -1.32
CA VAL A 150 -1.53 -15.26 -1.16
C VAL A 150 -2.01 -15.83 0.18
N GLY A 151 -2.02 -15.02 1.23
CA GLY A 151 -2.55 -15.38 2.55
C GLY A 151 -4.08 -15.38 2.63
N ASP A 152 -4.79 -15.23 1.50
CA ASP A 152 -6.26 -15.21 1.42
C ASP A 152 -6.92 -14.14 2.31
N VAL A 153 -6.24 -13.01 2.52
CA VAL A 153 -6.74 -11.89 3.33
C VAL A 153 -7.43 -10.84 2.45
N ILE A 154 -6.91 -10.61 1.24
CA ILE A 154 -7.46 -9.65 0.28
C ILE A 154 -7.67 -10.30 -1.09
N ASP A 155 -8.62 -9.76 -1.84
CA ASP A 155 -8.84 -10.08 -3.25
C ASP A 155 -8.19 -9.04 -4.16
N LEU A 156 -7.94 -7.83 -3.66
CA LEU A 156 -7.38 -6.71 -4.42
C LEU A 156 -6.57 -5.74 -3.52
N GLY A 157 -5.46 -5.27 -4.05
CA GLY A 157 -4.70 -4.13 -3.54
C GLY A 157 -4.93 -2.86 -4.38
N VAL A 158 -4.92 -1.71 -3.72
CA VAL A 158 -5.01 -0.37 -4.32
C VAL A 158 -3.83 0.45 -3.83
N GLU A 159 -3.06 1.02 -4.76
CA GLU A 159 -1.91 1.86 -4.47
C GLU A 159 -2.24 3.32 -4.84
N ILE A 160 -2.19 4.23 -3.87
CA ILE A 160 -2.43 5.67 -4.06
C ILE A 160 -1.07 6.39 -4.02
N VAL A 161 -0.68 6.94 -5.18
CA VAL A 161 0.57 7.70 -5.37
C VAL A 161 0.27 9.07 -5.99
N PRO A 162 1.12 10.10 -5.75
CA PRO A 162 0.94 11.39 -6.40
C PRO A 162 1.24 11.30 -7.91
N MET A 163 0.57 12.10 -8.73
CA MET A 163 1.07 12.39 -10.08
C MET A 163 2.39 13.16 -10.02
N LYS A 164 3.17 13.14 -11.11
CA LYS A 164 4.41 13.91 -11.20
C LYS A 164 4.22 15.39 -10.87
N GLU A 165 3.13 15.99 -11.34
CA GLU A 165 2.79 17.40 -11.07
C GLU A 165 2.69 17.73 -9.57
N LEU A 166 2.19 16.78 -8.76
CA LEU A 166 2.12 16.95 -7.32
C LEU A 166 3.47 16.65 -6.66
N GLN A 167 4.16 15.61 -7.12
CA GLN A 167 5.48 15.23 -6.62
C GLN A 167 6.51 16.36 -6.77
N GLU A 168 6.46 17.14 -7.85
CA GLU A 168 7.34 18.29 -8.09
C GLU A 168 7.20 19.41 -7.04
N GLU A 169 6.04 19.48 -6.40
CA GLU A 169 5.74 20.40 -5.29
C GLU A 169 5.96 19.73 -3.90
N MET A 170 6.65 18.59 -3.86
CA MET A 170 7.04 17.84 -2.67
C MET A 170 8.57 17.75 -2.54
N SER A 171 9.05 17.08 -1.50
CA SER A 171 10.48 16.77 -1.39
C SER A 171 10.95 15.76 -2.43
N SER A 172 12.26 15.77 -2.72
CA SER A 172 12.86 14.78 -3.59
C SER A 172 12.76 13.34 -3.04
N GLY A 173 12.59 12.39 -3.97
CA GLY A 173 12.56 10.95 -3.69
C GLY A 173 11.20 10.40 -3.26
N VAL A 174 10.14 11.21 -3.33
CA VAL A 174 8.75 10.75 -3.28
C VAL A 174 8.44 10.05 -4.62
N PRO A 175 7.76 8.89 -4.63
CA PRO A 175 7.34 8.22 -5.87
C PRO A 175 6.35 9.09 -6.65
N TYR A 176 6.09 8.74 -7.90
CA TYR A 176 5.05 9.37 -8.70
C TYR A 176 4.42 8.36 -9.67
N TYR A 177 3.14 8.51 -9.93
CA TYR A 177 2.31 7.60 -10.71
C TYR A 177 2.97 7.14 -12.02
N GLU A 178 3.46 8.08 -12.81
CA GLU A 178 4.07 7.79 -14.12
C GLU A 178 5.35 6.95 -14.00
N GLY A 179 6.10 7.11 -12.91
CA GLY A 179 7.33 6.37 -12.66
C GLY A 179 7.08 4.96 -12.13
N GLU A 180 6.05 4.78 -11.29
CA GLU A 180 5.68 3.47 -10.73
C GLU A 180 4.85 2.62 -11.69
N LEU A 181 4.25 3.24 -12.72
CA LEU A 181 3.53 2.55 -13.79
C LEU A 181 4.46 1.90 -14.83
N TYR A 182 5.70 2.39 -14.98
CA TYR A 182 6.67 1.93 -15.97
C TYR A 182 7.39 0.65 -15.54
#